data_AF-A0A5N7CRV9-F1
#
_entry.id   AF-A0A5N7CRV9-F1
#
_cell.length_a   1.000
_cell.length_b   1.000
_cell.length_c   1.000
_cell.angle_alpha   90.00
_cell.angle_beta   90.00
_cell.angle_gamma   90.00
#
_symmetry.space_group_name_H-M   'P 1'
#
loop_
_entity.id
_entity.type
_entity.pdbx_description
1 polymer ?
#
loop_
_entity_poly.entity_id
_entity_poly.type
_entity_poly.pdbx_seq_one_letter_code
_entity_poly.pdbx_strand_id
1 'polypeptide(L)'
;MRITPLVISECVLSDLHSLPVELLIIIVQLVHEESSLKPLSGVNRLFRQLCTPILFSKLRIACSTVGLDRLASASESSIRSREQDSIIRSARDLQVLRTSLPRFSRLHSILLCFINGLKSPFQPLSDRVLLDGQSFFADHVKTLATAVVAARRQGIVIDTLAISGYYPNHLSPDYHLSHLLDDAFADVEELRLEDSPALLEYFTRNPLQHLQRLEFGSYWMSVLKLERFVYAHKATLRYLHLEDIWYIHTEDPTSGIDLSIADTKKALESISHIRQWGILRELTINRQITGHCEIREVFDRT
;
A
#
# COMPACT_ATOMS: atom_id res chain seq x y z
N MET A 1 -30.34 2.89 7.15
CA MET A 1 -30.55 1.68 7.97
C MET A 1 -29.20 1.33 8.60
N ARG A 2 -29.01 1.60 9.90
CA ARG A 2 -27.74 1.34 10.60
C ARG A 2 -27.73 -0.12 11.03
N ILE A 3 -26.84 -0.92 10.45
CA ILE A 3 -26.59 -2.28 10.94
C ILE A 3 -25.78 -2.11 12.23
N THR A 4 -26.42 -2.31 13.37
CA THR A 4 -25.75 -2.47 14.66
C THR A 4 -24.83 -3.68 14.57
N PRO A 5 -23.58 -3.62 15.08
CA PRO A 5 -22.73 -4.78 15.12
C PRO A 5 -23.45 -5.86 15.93
N LEU A 6 -23.66 -7.03 15.32
CA LEU A 6 -24.19 -8.20 15.99
C LEU A 6 -23.33 -8.44 17.23
N VAL A 7 -23.87 -8.14 18.41
CA VAL A 7 -23.32 -8.63 19.67
C VAL A 7 -23.58 -10.13 19.64
N ILE A 8 -22.59 -10.89 19.18
CA ILE A 8 -22.59 -12.35 19.27
C ILE A 8 -22.64 -12.67 20.77
N SER A 9 -23.83 -13.00 21.25
CA SER A 9 -24.08 -13.42 22.63
C SER A 9 -23.28 -14.69 22.92
N GLU A 10 -22.67 -14.78 24.11
CA GLU A 10 -21.88 -15.93 24.55
C GLU A 10 -22.61 -17.28 24.40
N CYS A 11 -23.95 -17.28 24.42
CA CYS A 11 -24.75 -18.50 24.22
C CYS A 11 -24.64 -19.11 22.81
N VAL A 12 -24.33 -18.32 21.76
CA VAL A 12 -24.22 -18.81 20.37
C VAL A 12 -22.83 -19.40 20.06
N LEU A 13 -21.82 -19.10 20.88
CA LEU A 13 -20.45 -19.56 20.68
C LEU A 13 -20.25 -21.06 20.95
N SER A 14 -21.10 -21.65 21.78
CA SER A 14 -21.09 -23.08 22.13
C SER A 14 -21.30 -23.98 20.91
N ASP A 15 -22.19 -23.59 19.99
CA ASP A 15 -22.59 -24.42 18.86
C ASP A 15 -21.67 -24.29 17.64
N LEU A 16 -20.89 -23.21 17.56
CA LEU A 16 -19.91 -22.97 16.49
C LEU A 16 -18.80 -24.02 16.45
N HIS A 17 -18.50 -24.67 17.58
CA HIS A 17 -17.52 -25.75 17.67
C HIS A 17 -17.97 -27.06 17.01
N SER A 18 -19.27 -27.22 16.77
CA SER A 18 -19.84 -28.41 16.13
C SER A 18 -19.91 -28.32 14.61
N LEU A 19 -19.66 -27.12 14.05
CA LEU A 19 -19.73 -26.91 12.61
C LEU A 19 -18.51 -27.53 11.89
N PRO A 20 -18.73 -28.17 10.73
CA PRO A 20 -17.67 -28.55 9.82
C PRO A 20 -16.78 -27.35 9.46
N VAL A 21 -15.48 -27.60 9.28
CA VAL A 21 -14.47 -26.57 9.00
C VAL A 21 -14.80 -25.76 7.74
N GLU A 22 -15.46 -26.39 6.77
CA GLU A 22 -15.91 -25.78 5.52
C GLU A 22 -16.92 -24.65 5.77
N LEU A 23 -17.87 -24.87 6.69
CA LEU A 23 -18.84 -23.83 7.06
C LEU A 23 -18.17 -22.69 7.83
N LEU A 24 -17.20 -23.01 8.67
CA LEU A 24 -16.41 -21.99 9.37
C LEU A 24 -15.58 -21.14 8.41
N ILE A 25 -15.04 -21.74 7.34
CA ILE A 25 -14.35 -21.01 6.26
C ILE A 25 -15.32 -20.05 5.56
N ILE A 26 -16.53 -20.50 5.21
CA ILE A 26 -17.55 -19.65 4.58
C ILE A 26 -17.94 -18.49 5.51
N ILE A 27 -18.14 -18.74 6.81
CA ILE A 27 -18.42 -17.69 7.80
C ILE A 27 -17.28 -16.68 7.85
N VAL A 28 -16.03 -17.15 7.91
CA VAL A 28 -14.86 -16.25 7.91
C VAL A 28 -14.82 -15.42 6.62
N GLN A 29 -15.12 -15.99 5.45
CA GLN A 29 -15.17 -15.25 4.18
C GLN A 29 -16.27 -14.19 4.19
N LEU A 30 -17.48 -14.53 4.62
CA LEU A 30 -18.59 -13.57 4.70
C LEU A 30 -18.29 -12.43 5.70
N VAL A 31 -17.76 -12.77 6.89
CA VAL A 31 -17.39 -11.77 7.90
C VAL A 31 -16.24 -10.88 7.38
N HIS A 32 -15.32 -11.41 6.59
CA HIS A 32 -14.25 -10.64 5.96
C HIS A 32 -14.76 -9.59 4.99
N GLU A 33 -15.79 -9.93 4.21
CA GLU A 33 -16.44 -9.02 3.25
C GLU A 33 -17.19 -7.89 3.96
N GLU A 34 -17.85 -8.19 5.08
CA GLU A 34 -18.69 -7.22 5.79
C GLU A 34 -17.96 -6.42 6.88
N SER A 35 -16.88 -6.96 7.47
CA SER A 35 -16.29 -6.38 8.69
C SER A 35 -14.85 -6.83 8.98
N SER A 36 -14.30 -6.39 10.12
CA SER A 36 -12.95 -6.80 10.55
C SER A 36 -12.95 -8.23 11.10
N LEU A 37 -12.06 -9.08 10.59
CA LEU A 37 -11.82 -10.44 11.13
C LEU A 37 -11.12 -10.47 12.50
N LYS A 38 -10.65 -9.33 13.02
CA LYS A 38 -9.90 -9.27 14.28
C LYS A 38 -10.68 -9.82 15.48
N PRO A 39 -11.93 -9.41 15.74
CA PRO A 39 -12.72 -9.97 16.84
C PRO A 39 -12.93 -11.48 16.67
N LEU A 40 -13.22 -11.94 15.45
CA LEU A 40 -13.44 -13.35 15.15
C LEU A 40 -12.20 -14.21 15.42
N SER A 41 -11.00 -13.72 15.06
CA SER A 41 -9.74 -14.40 15.34
C SER A 41 -9.39 -14.53 16.84
N GLY A 42 -10.03 -13.70 17.68
CA GLY A 42 -9.90 -13.73 19.13
C GLY A 42 -10.77 -14.78 19.81
N VAL A 43 -11.79 -15.31 19.11
CA VAL A 43 -12.81 -16.20 19.68
C VAL A 43 -12.23 -17.54 20.14
N ASN A 44 -11.51 -18.25 19.25
CA ASN A 44 -10.89 -19.53 19.60
C ASN A 44 -9.69 -19.86 18.67
N ARG A 45 -8.97 -20.95 18.97
CA ARG A 45 -7.79 -21.38 18.19
C ARG A 45 -8.13 -21.70 16.73
N LEU A 46 -9.28 -22.30 16.47
CA LEU A 46 -9.70 -22.69 15.12
C LEU A 46 -9.98 -21.46 14.25
N PHE A 47 -10.79 -20.51 14.73
CA PHE A 47 -11.01 -19.25 14.04
C PHE A 47 -9.72 -18.45 13.87
N ARG A 48 -8.81 -18.49 14.85
CA ARG A 48 -7.49 -17.89 14.68
C ARG A 48 -6.76 -18.50 13.48
N GLN A 49 -6.68 -19.84 13.40
CA GLN A 49 -6.05 -20.54 12.27
C GLN A 49 -6.72 -20.26 10.93
N LEU A 50 -8.05 -20.15 10.90
CA LEU A 50 -8.81 -19.85 9.68
C LEU A 50 -8.68 -18.38 9.25
N CYS A 51 -8.68 -17.44 10.20
CA CYS A 51 -8.55 -16.01 9.95
C CYS A 51 -7.11 -15.59 9.66
N THR A 52 -6.11 -16.24 10.27
CA THR A 52 -4.67 -15.88 10.14
C THR A 52 -4.26 -15.69 8.68
N PRO A 53 -4.49 -16.64 7.75
CA PRO A 53 -4.06 -16.47 6.37
C PRO A 53 -4.70 -15.25 5.66
N ILE A 54 -5.92 -14.87 6.05
CA ILE A 54 -6.64 -13.71 5.48
C ILE A 54 -6.15 -12.42 6.14
N LEU A 55 -6.03 -12.41 7.47
CA LEU A 55 -5.54 -11.28 8.26
C LEU A 55 -4.11 -10.88 7.90
N PHE A 56 -3.28 -11.85 7.55
CA PHE A 56 -1.87 -11.63 7.17
C PHE A 56 -1.65 -11.71 5.65
N SER A 57 -2.71 -11.71 4.85
CA SER A 57 -2.61 -11.63 3.39
C SER A 57 -2.13 -10.25 2.91
N LYS A 58 -2.39 -9.22 3.73
CA LYS A 58 -1.94 -7.83 3.56
C LYS A 58 -1.13 -7.41 4.78
N LEU A 59 0.08 -6.91 4.56
CA LEU A 59 0.92 -6.43 5.65
C LEU A 59 1.10 -4.92 5.58
N ARG A 60 0.74 -4.22 6.66
CA ARG A 60 1.04 -2.79 6.83
C ARG A 60 2.30 -2.63 7.67
N ILE A 61 3.35 -2.09 7.07
CA ILE A 61 4.63 -1.79 7.71
C ILE A 61 4.68 -0.27 7.92
N ALA A 62 4.57 0.16 9.17
CA ALA A 62 4.90 1.54 9.52
C ALA A 62 6.42 1.63 9.68
N CYS A 63 7.06 2.59 9.02
CA CYS A 63 8.50 2.88 9.14
C CYS A 63 8.80 3.58 10.48
N SER A 64 8.50 2.90 11.57
CA SER A 64 8.82 3.31 12.94
C SER A 64 9.27 2.11 13.75
N THR A 65 10.09 2.35 14.77
CA THR A 65 10.57 1.30 15.69
C THR A 65 9.41 0.51 16.29
N VAL A 66 8.35 1.20 16.72
CA VAL A 66 7.11 0.59 17.23
C VAL A 66 6.41 -0.29 16.18
N GLY A 67 6.41 0.13 14.90
CA GLY A 67 5.83 -0.64 13.80
C GLY A 67 6.59 -1.95 13.55
N LEU A 68 7.92 -1.90 13.58
CA LEU A 68 8.78 -3.07 13.36
C LEU A 68 8.77 -4.04 14.55
N ASP A 69 8.73 -3.54 15.78
CA ASP A 69 8.57 -4.39 16.98
C ASP A 69 7.24 -5.14 16.95
N ARG A 70 6.16 -4.49 16.48
CA ARG A 70 4.87 -5.15 16.27
C ARG A 70 4.94 -6.21 15.18
N LEU A 71 5.70 -5.99 14.11
CA LEU A 71 5.90 -6.97 13.05
C LEU A 71 6.66 -8.20 13.57
N ALA A 72 7.76 -8.01 14.32
CA ALA A 72 8.48 -9.09 14.98
C ALA A 72 7.55 -9.88 15.91
N SER A 73 6.81 -9.18 16.76
CA SER A 73 5.86 -9.79 17.70
C SER A 73 4.75 -10.59 16.98
N ALA A 74 4.26 -10.08 15.84
CA ALA A 74 3.24 -10.76 15.05
C ALA A 74 3.78 -12.03 14.37
N SER A 75 5.01 -11.97 13.83
CA SER A 75 5.66 -13.10 13.16
C SER A 75 6.16 -14.17 14.15
N GLU A 76 6.31 -13.82 15.43
CA GLU A 76 6.73 -14.68 16.54
C GLU A 76 5.57 -15.17 17.41
N SER A 77 4.30 -14.97 16.99
CA SER A 77 3.11 -15.30 17.78
C SER A 77 2.80 -16.82 17.88
N SER A 78 3.81 -17.58 18.32
CA SER A 78 3.71 -18.57 19.40
C SER A 78 4.89 -18.37 20.39
N ILE A 79 4.70 -17.52 21.41
CA ILE A 79 5.50 -17.44 22.66
C ILE A 79 6.99 -17.01 22.51
N ARG A 80 7.33 -15.74 22.84
CA ARG A 80 8.26 -15.28 23.91
C ARG A 80 8.69 -13.82 23.74
N SER A 81 8.73 -13.10 24.87
CA SER A 81 9.26 -11.75 25.04
C SER A 81 10.73 -11.81 25.44
N ARG A 82 11.57 -10.91 24.90
CA ARG A 82 12.35 -9.88 25.65
C ARG A 82 13.32 -9.12 24.73
N GLU A 83 13.58 -7.86 25.13
CA GLU A 83 14.70 -6.98 24.77
C GLU A 83 14.50 -5.97 23.61
N GLN A 84 14.04 -4.77 24.01
CA GLN A 84 14.30 -3.44 23.44
C GLN A 84 15.54 -2.89 24.19
N ASP A 85 16.60 -2.40 23.52
CA ASP A 85 16.87 -0.94 23.47
C ASP A 85 18.00 -0.52 22.49
N SER A 86 18.35 -1.30 21.46
CA SER A 86 19.48 -0.96 20.54
C SER A 86 19.12 -0.73 19.06
N ILE A 87 17.85 -0.46 18.77
CA ILE A 87 17.21 -0.81 17.48
C ILE A 87 17.61 0.11 16.32
N ILE A 88 17.88 1.39 16.55
CA ILE A 88 18.15 2.35 15.45
C ILE A 88 19.60 2.22 14.90
N ARG A 89 20.51 1.51 15.57
CA ARG A 89 21.93 1.39 15.16
C ARG A 89 22.36 0.00 14.69
N SER A 90 21.50 -1.02 14.71
CA SER A 90 21.95 -2.44 14.66
C SER A 90 21.48 -3.28 13.46
N ALA A 91 20.90 -2.70 12.41
CA ALA A 91 20.34 -3.45 11.27
C ALA A 91 19.25 -4.49 11.67
N ARG A 92 18.69 -4.38 12.88
CA ARG A 92 17.65 -5.26 13.42
C ARG A 92 16.37 -5.20 12.59
N ASP A 93 16.02 -4.02 12.09
CA ASP A 93 14.86 -3.79 11.21
C ASP A 93 14.88 -4.71 9.99
N LEU A 94 16.05 -4.80 9.34
CA LEU A 94 16.27 -5.69 8.21
C LEU A 94 16.17 -7.15 8.62
N GLN A 95 16.78 -7.52 9.74
CA GLN A 95 16.75 -8.91 10.21
C GLN A 95 15.33 -9.34 10.56
N VAL A 96 14.56 -8.49 11.25
CA VAL A 96 13.16 -8.72 11.60
C VAL A 96 12.34 -8.90 10.33
N LEU A 97 12.45 -8.00 9.35
CA LEU A 97 11.70 -8.11 8.10
C LEU A 97 12.08 -9.39 7.33
N ARG A 98 13.38 -9.69 7.20
CA ARG A 98 13.87 -10.88 6.49
C ARG A 98 13.44 -12.19 7.14
N THR A 99 13.35 -12.26 8.46
CA THR A 99 12.90 -13.47 9.17
C THR A 99 11.37 -13.57 9.27
N SER A 100 10.68 -12.43 9.25
CA SER A 100 9.23 -12.35 9.46
C SER A 100 8.43 -12.53 8.18
N LEU A 101 8.80 -11.83 7.09
CA LEU A 101 8.04 -11.88 5.84
C LEU A 101 7.83 -13.31 5.32
N PRO A 102 8.86 -14.19 5.32
CA PRO A 102 8.69 -15.55 4.83
C PRO A 102 7.72 -16.43 5.64
N ARG A 103 7.36 -16.02 6.86
CA ARG A 103 6.41 -16.76 7.70
C ARG A 103 4.96 -16.51 7.29
N PHE A 104 4.69 -15.51 6.46
CA PHE A 104 3.35 -15.18 5.97
C PHE A 104 3.12 -15.81 4.59
N SER A 105 2.88 -17.13 4.55
CA SER A 105 2.79 -17.91 3.29
C SER A 105 1.68 -17.48 2.30
N ARG A 106 0.76 -16.61 2.71
CA ARG A 106 -0.29 -16.02 1.84
C ARG A 106 -0.16 -14.51 1.67
N LEU A 107 0.97 -13.94 2.10
CA LEU A 107 1.25 -12.53 1.90
C LEU A 107 1.39 -12.27 0.40
N HIS A 108 0.54 -11.39 -0.12
CA HIS A 108 0.58 -10.97 -1.52
C HIS A 108 0.59 -9.44 -1.65
N SER A 109 0.24 -8.73 -0.57
CA SER A 109 0.18 -7.27 -0.55
C SER A 109 0.99 -6.68 0.59
N ILE A 110 1.82 -5.68 0.27
CA ILE A 110 2.58 -4.90 1.24
C ILE A 110 2.18 -3.43 1.14
N LEU A 111 1.83 -2.84 2.27
CA LEU A 111 1.62 -1.40 2.44
C LEU A 111 2.75 -0.82 3.31
N LEU A 112 3.55 0.05 2.72
CA LEU A 112 4.60 0.80 3.39
C LEU A 112 4.10 2.21 3.75
N CYS A 113 4.11 2.56 5.03
CA CYS A 113 3.66 3.87 5.50
C CYS A 113 4.81 4.63 6.16
N PHE A 114 5.15 5.78 5.59
CA PHE A 114 6.18 6.67 6.13
C PHE A 114 5.60 7.74 7.08
N ILE A 115 4.33 8.11 6.93
CA ILE A 115 3.65 9.01 7.86
C ILE A 115 3.02 8.20 9.00
N ASN A 116 3.45 8.49 10.23
CA ASN A 116 3.01 7.82 11.46
C ASN A 116 1.63 8.30 11.92
N GLY A 117 0.57 8.08 11.13
CA GLY A 117 -0.83 8.23 11.59
C GLY A 117 -1.13 9.55 12.31
N LEU A 118 -0.38 10.61 11.98
CA LEU A 118 -0.55 11.93 12.57
C LEU A 118 -1.94 12.41 12.16
N LYS A 119 -2.79 12.58 13.15
CA LYS A 119 -4.15 13.07 12.90
C LYS A 119 -4.06 14.55 12.52
N SER A 120 -4.95 14.96 11.62
CA SER A 120 -5.23 16.38 11.38
C SER A 120 -5.36 17.14 12.72
N PRO A 121 -4.79 18.36 12.85
CA PRO A 121 -4.21 19.20 11.79
C PRO A 121 -2.68 19.11 11.62
N PHE A 122 -2.00 18.17 12.27
CA PHE A 122 -0.52 18.17 12.33
C PHE A 122 0.15 17.36 11.21
N GLN A 123 -0.62 16.69 10.36
CA GLN A 123 -0.12 15.91 9.22
C GLN A 123 0.78 16.73 8.27
N PRO A 124 0.45 17.99 7.90
CA PRO A 124 1.30 18.83 7.04
C PRO A 124 2.62 19.27 7.70
N LEU A 125 2.74 19.13 9.02
CA LEU A 125 3.97 19.45 9.76
C LEU A 125 4.91 18.24 9.86
N SER A 126 4.44 17.05 9.51
CA SER A 126 5.27 15.83 9.54
C SER A 126 6.47 15.94 8.59
N ASP A 127 6.27 16.63 7.46
CA ASP A 127 7.27 16.83 6.42
C ASP A 127 8.33 17.87 6.80
N ARG A 128 7.97 18.80 7.71
CA ARG A 128 8.79 19.98 8.03
C ARG A 128 9.50 19.90 9.37
N VAL A 129 9.02 19.06 10.30
CA VAL A 129 9.50 19.05 11.69
C VAL A 129 10.26 17.76 12.04
N LEU A 130 10.03 16.65 11.32
CA LEU A 130 10.58 15.33 11.70
C LEU A 130 11.62 14.76 10.73
N LEU A 131 12.00 15.49 9.67
CA LEU A 131 12.85 14.96 8.61
C LEU A 131 14.27 15.55 8.63
N ASP A 132 15.11 14.99 9.50
CA ASP A 132 16.50 14.63 9.15
C ASP A 132 16.53 13.45 8.13
N GLY A 133 15.43 13.24 7.39
CA GLY A 133 14.98 11.93 6.93
C GLY A 133 15.54 11.43 5.60
N GLN A 134 16.18 12.27 4.78
CA GLN A 134 16.58 11.89 3.41
C GLN A 134 17.48 10.64 3.34
N SER A 135 18.37 10.45 4.32
CA SER A 135 19.26 9.27 4.38
C SER A 135 18.54 7.98 4.79
N PHE A 136 17.63 8.06 5.77
CA PHE A 136 16.96 6.88 6.32
C PHE A 136 15.92 6.26 5.37
N PHE A 137 15.37 7.04 4.45
CA PHE A 137 14.34 6.56 3.53
C PHE A 137 14.85 5.54 2.52
N ALA A 138 15.98 5.82 1.87
CA ALA A 138 16.59 4.89 0.94
C ALA A 138 16.96 3.57 1.66
N ASP A 139 17.40 3.67 2.92
CA ASP A 139 17.69 2.50 3.76
C ASP A 139 16.44 1.69 4.09
N HIS A 140 15.29 2.33 4.38
CA HIS A 140 14.02 1.63 4.60
C HIS A 140 13.52 0.91 3.34
N VAL A 141 13.58 1.57 2.18
CA VAL A 141 13.20 0.97 0.89
C VAL A 141 14.13 -0.20 0.55
N LYS A 142 15.44 -0.03 0.71
CA LYS A 142 16.44 -1.09 0.53
C LYS A 142 16.21 -2.27 1.47
N THR A 143 15.86 -1.97 2.72
CA THR A 143 15.58 -2.96 3.75
C THR A 143 14.34 -3.78 3.39
N LEU A 144 13.26 -3.11 2.99
CA LEU A 144 12.05 -3.78 2.51
C LEU A 144 12.35 -4.64 1.27
N ALA A 145 13.00 -4.07 0.26
CA ALA A 145 13.32 -4.78 -0.98
C ALA A 145 14.15 -6.04 -0.72
N THR A 146 15.15 -5.95 0.16
CA THR A 146 15.94 -7.11 0.58
C THR A 146 15.08 -8.19 1.25
N ALA A 147 14.13 -7.78 2.09
CA ALA A 147 13.23 -8.71 2.76
C ALA A 147 12.22 -9.35 1.80
N VAL A 148 11.71 -8.59 0.82
CA VAL A 148 10.83 -9.10 -0.24
C VAL A 148 11.58 -10.11 -1.12
N VAL A 149 12.82 -9.81 -1.53
CA VAL A 149 13.66 -10.78 -2.26
C VAL A 149 13.86 -12.07 -1.45
N ALA A 150 14.08 -11.96 -0.13
CA ALA A 150 14.20 -13.13 0.74
C ALA A 150 12.90 -13.94 0.85
N ALA A 151 11.75 -13.27 0.92
CA ALA A 151 10.42 -13.91 0.92
C ALA A 151 10.13 -14.61 -0.42
N ARG A 152 10.50 -13.97 -1.54
CA ARG A 152 10.37 -14.52 -2.89
C ARG A 152 11.13 -15.82 -3.09
N ARG A 153 12.34 -15.92 -2.53
CA ARG A 153 13.12 -17.17 -2.52
C ARG A 153 12.43 -18.32 -1.76
N GLN A 154 11.42 -18.03 -0.94
CA GLN A 154 10.60 -19.01 -0.23
C GLN A 154 9.22 -19.21 -0.89
N GLY A 155 9.03 -18.71 -2.11
CA GLY A 155 7.80 -18.88 -2.90
C GLY A 155 6.69 -17.88 -2.59
N ILE A 156 6.98 -16.82 -1.82
CA ILE A 156 6.02 -15.74 -1.58
C ILE A 156 6.08 -14.73 -2.72
N VAL A 157 4.94 -14.49 -3.36
CA VAL A 157 4.80 -13.52 -4.46
C VAL A 157 4.08 -12.30 -3.94
N ILE A 158 4.66 -11.11 -4.13
CA ILE A 158 4.03 -9.83 -3.78
C ILE A 158 3.52 -9.18 -5.07
N ASP A 159 2.22 -9.24 -5.29
CA ASP A 159 1.55 -8.67 -6.48
C ASP A 159 1.10 -7.22 -6.27
N THR A 160 0.93 -6.80 -5.01
CA THR A 160 0.38 -5.49 -4.68
C THR A 160 1.34 -4.73 -3.77
N LEU A 161 1.84 -3.60 -4.25
CA LEU A 161 2.67 -2.68 -3.49
C LEU A 161 1.93 -1.37 -3.27
N ALA A 162 1.73 -0.99 -2.02
CA ALA A 162 1.18 0.30 -1.64
C ALA A 162 2.22 1.09 -0.85
N ILE A 163 2.42 2.36 -1.18
CA ILE A 163 3.36 3.25 -0.49
C ILE A 163 2.65 4.56 -0.18
N SER A 164 2.75 5.01 1.07
CA SER A 164 2.08 6.19 1.58
C SER A 164 3.05 7.14 2.30
N GLY A 165 3.03 8.42 1.90
CA GLY A 165 3.79 9.49 2.54
C GLY A 165 5.27 9.59 2.16
N TYR A 166 5.62 9.29 0.91
CA TYR A 166 6.99 9.38 0.41
C TYR A 166 7.27 10.73 -0.28
N TYR A 167 7.77 11.70 0.48
CA TYR A 167 8.12 13.04 0.00
C TYR A 167 9.57 13.32 -0.43
N PRO A 168 10.60 12.51 -0.11
CA PRO A 168 11.96 12.87 -0.49
C PRO A 168 12.09 13.08 -2.00
N ASN A 169 12.51 14.28 -2.40
CA ASN A 169 12.53 14.69 -3.81
C ASN A 169 13.46 13.86 -4.70
N HIS A 170 14.39 13.10 -4.11
CA HIS A 170 15.35 12.28 -4.86
C HIS A 170 15.59 10.93 -4.17
N LEU A 171 15.18 9.83 -4.81
CA LEU A 171 15.89 8.57 -4.70
C LEU A 171 17.12 8.70 -5.60
N SER A 172 18.29 8.95 -5.00
CA SER A 172 19.53 8.90 -5.78
C SER A 172 19.67 7.49 -6.35
N PRO A 173 19.87 7.33 -7.67
CA PRO A 173 20.03 6.03 -8.29
C PRO A 173 21.37 5.43 -7.86
N ASP A 174 21.39 4.74 -6.73
CA ASP A 174 22.40 3.73 -6.45
C ASP A 174 22.10 2.54 -7.38
N TYR A 175 23.05 2.21 -8.26
CA TYR A 175 22.92 1.11 -9.22
C TYR A 175 22.56 -0.21 -8.53
N HIS A 176 23.08 -0.43 -7.31
CA HIS A 176 22.76 -1.59 -6.50
C HIS A 176 21.33 -1.58 -5.96
N LEU A 177 20.79 -0.41 -5.65
CA LEU A 177 19.40 -0.29 -5.21
C LEU A 177 18.44 -0.55 -6.36
N SER A 178 18.79 -0.15 -7.59
CA SER A 178 17.95 -0.40 -8.77
C SER A 178 17.74 -1.89 -9.02
N HIS A 179 18.81 -2.66 -9.14
CA HIS A 179 18.72 -4.11 -9.38
C HIS A 179 17.97 -4.82 -8.23
N LEU A 180 18.17 -4.38 -6.99
CA LEU A 180 17.47 -4.94 -5.84
C LEU A 180 15.97 -4.69 -5.91
N LEU A 181 15.55 -3.50 -6.33
CA LEU A 181 14.14 -3.14 -6.47
C LEU A 181 13.49 -3.86 -7.66
N ASP A 182 14.22 -4.00 -8.77
CA ASP A 182 13.78 -4.80 -9.92
C ASP A 182 13.50 -6.25 -9.50
N ASP A 183 14.41 -6.86 -8.74
CA ASP A 183 14.23 -8.23 -8.22
C ASP A 183 13.10 -8.33 -7.20
N ALA A 184 12.98 -7.34 -6.30
CA ALA A 184 11.99 -7.33 -5.23
C ALA A 184 10.56 -7.16 -5.77
N PHE A 185 10.40 -6.30 -6.77
CA PHE A 185 9.09 -5.88 -7.26
C PHE A 185 8.78 -6.38 -8.67
N ALA A 186 9.54 -7.38 -9.15
CA ALA A 186 9.32 -8.00 -10.44
C ALA A 186 7.86 -8.42 -10.62
N ASP A 187 7.27 -9.08 -9.62
CA ASP A 187 5.93 -9.66 -9.71
C ASP A 187 4.80 -8.67 -9.37
N VAL A 188 5.09 -7.38 -9.16
CA VAL A 188 4.09 -6.37 -8.80
C VAL A 188 3.19 -6.05 -9.99
N GLU A 189 1.91 -6.35 -9.85
CA GLU A 189 0.85 -6.04 -10.82
C GLU A 189 0.05 -4.80 -10.45
N GLU A 190 0.01 -4.45 -9.16
CA GLU A 190 -0.72 -3.31 -8.63
C GLU A 190 0.16 -2.41 -7.77
N LEU A 191 0.29 -1.15 -8.20
CA LEU A 191 1.01 -0.11 -7.46
C LEU A 191 0.02 0.93 -6.97
N ARG A 192 0.05 1.20 -5.66
CA ARG A 192 -0.73 2.28 -5.04
C ARG A 192 0.22 3.31 -4.43
N LEU A 193 0.10 4.56 -4.86
CA LEU A 193 0.91 5.66 -4.36
C LEU A 193 0.00 6.69 -3.70
N GLU A 194 0.10 6.80 -2.39
CA GLU A 194 -0.60 7.81 -1.61
C GLU A 194 0.41 8.87 -1.16
N ASP A 195 0.19 10.12 -1.53
CA ASP A 195 1.04 11.24 -1.11
C ASP A 195 2.55 10.97 -1.24
N SER A 196 2.93 10.41 -2.41
CA SER A 196 4.26 9.83 -2.65
C SER A 196 4.89 10.28 -3.97
N PRO A 197 5.05 11.60 -4.24
CA PRO A 197 5.30 12.11 -5.58
C PRO A 197 6.64 11.74 -6.22
N ALA A 198 7.65 11.47 -5.41
CA ALA A 198 8.97 11.14 -5.92
C ALA A 198 9.08 9.70 -6.45
N LEU A 199 8.22 8.78 -5.99
CA LEU A 199 8.25 7.38 -6.45
C LEU A 199 7.77 7.24 -7.89
N LEU A 200 6.87 8.13 -8.32
CA LEU A 200 6.37 8.13 -9.69
C LEU A 200 7.52 8.30 -10.70
N GLU A 201 8.43 9.23 -10.41
CA GLU A 201 9.57 9.50 -11.28
C GLU A 201 10.60 8.37 -11.25
N TYR A 202 10.79 7.74 -10.09
CA TYR A 202 11.66 6.57 -9.96
C TYR A 202 11.18 5.40 -10.84
N PHE A 203 9.92 5.01 -10.71
CA PHE A 203 9.35 3.92 -11.50
C PHE A 203 9.12 4.30 -12.98
N THR A 204 9.10 5.59 -13.31
CA THR A 204 9.18 6.01 -14.72
C THR A 204 10.52 5.64 -15.36
N ARG A 205 11.62 5.74 -14.59
CA ARG A 205 12.98 5.40 -15.07
C ARG A 205 13.28 3.91 -14.97
N ASN A 206 12.66 3.23 -14.02
CA ASN A 206 12.79 1.79 -13.79
C ASN A 206 11.38 1.15 -13.82
N PRO A 207 10.84 0.87 -15.01
CA PRO A 207 9.47 0.39 -15.14
C PRO A 207 9.25 -0.98 -14.50
N LEU A 208 8.14 -1.12 -13.78
CA LEU A 208 7.70 -2.39 -13.23
C LEU A 208 7.18 -3.31 -14.35
N GLN A 209 7.81 -4.47 -14.50
CA GLN A 209 7.63 -5.34 -15.67
C GLN A 209 6.23 -5.93 -15.82
N HIS A 210 5.49 -6.06 -14.73
CA HIS A 210 4.17 -6.68 -14.70
C HIS A 210 3.05 -5.75 -14.26
N LEU A 211 3.33 -4.44 -14.13
CA LEU A 211 2.36 -3.48 -13.61
C LEU A 211 1.15 -3.31 -14.53
N GLN A 212 -0.03 -3.66 -14.02
CA GLN A 212 -1.32 -3.56 -14.72
C GLN A 212 -2.21 -2.47 -14.14
N ARG A 213 -2.17 -2.23 -12.82
CA ARG A 213 -2.99 -1.22 -12.14
C ARG A 213 -2.14 -0.22 -11.39
N LEU A 214 -2.43 1.06 -11.62
CA LEU A 214 -1.90 2.18 -10.86
C LEU A 214 -3.05 2.88 -10.14
N GLU A 215 -2.92 3.04 -8.82
CA GLU A 215 -3.83 3.85 -8.01
C GLU A 215 -3.06 5.01 -7.36
N PHE A 216 -3.61 6.23 -7.45
CA PHE A 216 -3.14 7.38 -6.67
C PHE A 216 -4.16 7.78 -5.63
N GLY A 217 -3.68 8.15 -4.44
CA GLY A 217 -4.51 8.75 -3.40
C GLY A 217 -3.89 10.02 -2.84
N SER A 218 -4.73 11.04 -2.62
CA SER A 218 -4.35 12.30 -1.97
C SER A 218 -3.05 12.88 -2.54
N TYR A 219 -2.97 12.95 -3.87
CA TYR A 219 -1.71 13.13 -4.58
C TYR A 219 -1.65 14.47 -5.31
N TRP A 220 -0.53 15.16 -5.18
CA TRP A 220 -0.27 16.41 -5.90
C TRP A 220 0.35 16.05 -7.24
N MET A 221 -0.47 16.12 -8.30
CA MET A 221 -0.13 15.50 -9.57
C MET A 221 0.50 16.46 -10.56
N SER A 222 1.76 16.18 -10.94
CA SER A 222 2.28 16.69 -12.21
C SER A 222 1.77 15.82 -13.34
N VAL A 223 0.86 16.37 -14.15
CA VAL A 223 0.30 15.70 -15.35
C VAL A 223 1.41 15.15 -16.24
N LEU A 224 2.46 15.94 -16.48
CA LEU A 224 3.61 15.54 -17.30
C LEU A 224 4.35 14.32 -16.71
N LYS A 225 4.49 14.24 -15.39
CA LYS A 225 5.11 13.06 -14.74
C LYS A 225 4.23 11.83 -14.89
N LEU A 226 2.92 11.99 -14.72
CA LEU A 226 1.97 10.89 -14.93
C LEU A 226 1.99 10.40 -16.38
N GLU A 227 1.95 11.31 -17.35
CA GLU A 227 2.06 11.00 -18.77
C GLU A 227 3.31 10.17 -19.07
N ARG A 228 4.48 10.61 -18.59
CA ARG A 228 5.74 9.86 -18.76
C ARG A 228 5.67 8.48 -18.12
N PHE A 229 5.10 8.36 -16.92
CA PHE A 229 4.95 7.09 -16.24
C PHE A 229 4.06 6.13 -17.03
N VAL A 230 2.87 6.58 -17.46
CA VAL A 230 1.93 5.78 -18.23
C VAL A 230 2.57 5.31 -19.53
N TYR A 231 3.29 6.20 -20.22
CA TYR A 231 4.00 5.85 -21.43
C TYR A 231 5.11 4.82 -21.19
N ALA A 232 5.87 4.95 -20.10
CA ALA A 232 6.90 3.99 -19.71
C ALA A 232 6.33 2.58 -19.45
N HIS A 233 5.07 2.48 -19.01
CA HIS A 233 4.37 1.23 -18.75
C HIS A 233 3.33 0.87 -19.83
N LYS A 234 3.42 1.46 -21.03
CA LYS A 234 2.41 1.27 -22.10
C LYS A 234 2.14 -0.21 -22.46
N ALA A 235 3.15 -1.06 -22.32
CA ALA A 235 3.06 -2.47 -22.64
C ALA A 235 2.16 -3.25 -21.67
N THR A 236 2.02 -2.81 -20.42
CA THR A 236 1.43 -3.61 -19.33
C THR A 236 0.29 -2.90 -18.61
N LEU A 237 0.38 -1.58 -18.43
CA LEU A 237 -0.60 -0.80 -17.67
C LEU A 237 -1.95 -0.78 -18.37
N ARG A 238 -3.02 -1.11 -17.65
CA ARG A 238 -4.41 -1.14 -18.15
C ARG A 238 -5.40 -0.38 -17.29
N TYR A 239 -5.14 -0.23 -16.00
CA TYR A 239 -6.07 0.38 -15.05
C TYR A 239 -5.41 1.58 -14.40
N LEU A 240 -6.07 2.73 -14.46
CA LEU A 240 -5.68 3.93 -13.74
C LEU A 240 -6.81 4.37 -12.81
N HIS A 241 -6.49 4.50 -11.52
CA HIS A 241 -7.40 5.04 -10.53
C HIS A 241 -6.79 6.29 -9.89
N LEU A 242 -7.62 7.32 -9.77
CA LEU A 242 -7.23 8.63 -9.26
C LEU A 242 -8.18 9.02 -8.13
N GLU A 243 -7.66 9.17 -6.92
CA GLU A 243 -8.41 9.56 -5.73
C GLU A 243 -7.87 10.88 -5.17
N ASP A 244 -8.76 11.84 -4.92
CA ASP A 244 -8.43 13.13 -4.28
C ASP A 244 -7.24 13.83 -4.95
N ILE A 245 -7.32 14.14 -6.26
CA ILE A 245 -6.25 14.84 -6.98
C ILE A 245 -6.20 16.32 -6.61
N TRP A 246 -5.00 16.79 -6.28
CA TRP A 246 -4.68 18.21 -6.11
C TRP A 246 -3.84 18.71 -7.27
N TYR A 247 -4.21 19.85 -7.86
CA TYR A 247 -3.39 20.54 -8.86
C TYR A 247 -2.61 21.69 -8.24
N ILE A 248 -1.34 21.76 -8.60
CA ILE A 248 -0.48 22.90 -8.29
C ILE A 248 -0.62 23.90 -9.45
N HIS A 249 -1.22 25.06 -9.17
CA HIS A 249 -1.19 26.18 -10.10
C HIS A 249 -0.01 27.08 -9.73
N THR A 250 1.06 27.03 -10.52
CA THR A 250 2.09 28.07 -10.49
C THR A 250 1.68 29.15 -11.48
N GLU A 251 0.88 30.13 -11.04
CA GLU A 251 0.52 31.26 -11.89
C GLU A 251 1.64 32.32 -11.95
N ASP A 252 2.55 32.36 -10.98
CA ASP A 252 3.72 33.26 -10.98
C ASP A 252 4.82 32.73 -10.05
N PRO A 253 6.11 32.68 -10.43
CA PRO A 253 7.20 32.29 -9.52
C PRO A 253 7.38 33.21 -8.30
N THR A 254 6.70 34.37 -8.27
CA THR A 254 6.78 35.33 -7.16
C THR A 254 5.58 35.30 -6.20
N SER A 255 4.46 34.70 -6.60
CA SER A 255 3.33 34.41 -5.72
C SER A 255 3.44 32.95 -5.26
N GLY A 256 3.12 32.65 -4.00
CA GLY A 256 3.27 31.30 -3.44
C GLY A 256 2.57 30.21 -4.26
N ILE A 257 2.89 28.96 -3.95
CA ILE A 257 2.22 27.78 -4.52
C ILE A 257 0.72 27.85 -4.17
N ASP A 258 -0.13 28.10 -5.15
CA ASP A 258 -1.58 28.00 -4.98
C ASP A 258 -2.01 26.55 -5.21
N LEU A 259 -2.66 25.97 -4.20
CA LEU A 259 -3.14 24.60 -4.18
C LEU A 259 -4.65 24.64 -4.27
N SER A 260 -5.17 24.29 -5.44
CA SER A 260 -6.61 24.10 -5.59
C SER A 260 -6.91 22.62 -5.76
N ILE A 261 -7.95 22.14 -5.06
CA ILE A 261 -8.52 20.83 -5.34
C ILE A 261 -8.97 20.86 -6.80
N ALA A 262 -8.51 19.88 -7.57
CA ALA A 262 -8.97 19.71 -8.93
C ALA A 262 -10.48 19.42 -8.90
N ASP A 263 -11.28 20.26 -9.55
CA ASP A 263 -12.59 19.78 -9.98
C ASP A 263 -12.37 18.53 -10.85
N THR A 264 -13.10 17.45 -10.59
CA THR A 264 -13.07 16.18 -11.33
C THR A 264 -13.09 16.41 -12.84
N LYS A 265 -13.83 17.42 -13.33
CA LYS A 265 -13.83 17.80 -14.74
C LYS A 265 -12.47 18.29 -15.24
N LYS A 266 -11.84 19.21 -14.52
CA LYS A 266 -10.47 19.68 -14.83
C LYS A 266 -9.48 18.53 -14.75
N ALA A 267 -9.67 17.62 -13.79
CA ALA A 267 -8.82 16.43 -13.67
C ALA A 267 -8.85 15.57 -14.94
N LEU A 268 -10.05 15.31 -15.44
CA LEU A 268 -10.27 14.54 -16.66
C LEU A 268 -9.75 15.22 -17.93
N GLU A 269 -9.91 16.54 -18.04
CA GLU A 269 -9.39 17.35 -19.15
C GLU A 269 -7.85 17.34 -19.18
N SER A 270 -7.24 17.45 -18.00
CA SER A 270 -5.78 17.50 -17.84
C SER A 270 -5.09 16.21 -18.27
N ILE A 271 -5.76 15.06 -18.15
CA ILE A 271 -5.23 13.74 -18.58
C ILE A 271 -5.76 13.31 -19.96
N SER A 272 -6.26 14.23 -20.78
CA SER A 272 -6.83 13.94 -22.09
C SER A 272 -5.89 13.16 -23.02
N HIS A 273 -4.59 13.45 -23.01
CA HIS A 273 -3.62 12.70 -23.82
C HIS A 273 -3.51 11.24 -23.39
N ILE A 274 -3.45 10.97 -22.08
CA ILE A 274 -3.40 9.61 -21.53
C ILE A 274 -4.61 8.79 -22.02
N ARG A 275 -5.79 9.41 -22.02
CA ARG A 275 -7.04 8.80 -22.50
C ARG A 275 -6.99 8.46 -23.98
N GLN A 276 -6.32 9.29 -24.78
CA GLN A 276 -6.22 9.12 -26.24
C GLN A 276 -5.16 8.11 -26.69
N TRP A 277 -4.23 7.72 -25.81
CA TRP A 277 -3.13 6.81 -26.18
C TRP A 277 -3.52 5.36 -26.44
N GLY A 278 -4.74 4.94 -26.07
CA GLY A 278 -5.17 3.54 -26.21
C GLY A 278 -4.41 2.56 -25.31
N ILE A 279 -3.73 3.06 -24.26
CA ILE A 279 -2.97 2.24 -23.30
C ILE A 279 -3.91 1.64 -22.25
N LEU A 280 -4.83 2.46 -21.72
CA LEU A 280 -5.73 2.10 -20.65
C LEU A 280 -6.96 1.34 -21.17
N ARG A 281 -7.46 0.40 -20.36
CA ARG A 281 -8.79 -0.22 -20.52
C ARG A 281 -9.82 0.40 -19.60
N GLU A 282 -9.38 0.95 -18.48
CA GLU A 282 -10.28 1.58 -17.52
C GLU A 282 -9.58 2.74 -16.81
N LEU A 283 -10.31 3.85 -16.71
CA LEU A 283 -9.97 5.02 -15.90
C LEU A 283 -11.09 5.25 -14.90
N THR A 284 -10.72 5.38 -13.62
CA THR A 284 -11.67 5.72 -12.55
C THR A 284 -11.19 6.91 -11.74
N ILE A 285 -12.12 7.77 -11.32
CA ILE A 285 -11.83 8.94 -10.48
C ILE A 285 -12.80 8.98 -9.30
N ASN A 286 -12.27 9.26 -8.10
CA ASN A 286 -13.00 9.48 -6.84
C ASN A 286 -14.01 8.37 -6.51
N ARG A 287 -13.52 7.30 -5.86
CA ARG A 287 -14.29 6.14 -5.44
C ARG A 287 -14.97 6.41 -4.10
N GLN A 288 -16.29 6.49 -4.12
CA GLN A 288 -17.11 6.59 -2.93
C GLN A 288 -17.01 5.32 -2.07
N ILE A 289 -17.38 5.44 -0.79
CA ILE A 289 -17.43 4.33 0.18
C ILE A 289 -18.30 3.16 -0.31
N THR A 290 -19.32 3.46 -1.13
CA THR A 290 -20.22 2.47 -1.76
C THR A 290 -19.57 1.69 -2.90
N GLY A 291 -18.34 2.03 -3.30
CA GLY A 291 -17.64 1.48 -4.45
C GLY A 291 -17.97 2.18 -5.78
N HIS A 292 -18.95 3.07 -5.80
CA HIS A 292 -19.25 3.89 -6.98
C HIS A 292 -18.17 4.94 -7.20
N CYS A 293 -17.69 5.07 -8.44
CA CYS A 293 -16.74 6.12 -8.82
C CYS A 293 -17.51 7.30 -9.43
N GLU A 294 -17.05 8.53 -9.18
CA GLU A 294 -17.61 9.73 -9.83
C GLU A 294 -17.42 9.65 -11.35
N ILE A 295 -16.24 9.21 -11.79
CA ILE A 295 -15.95 8.91 -13.19
C ILE A 295 -15.53 7.45 -13.30
N ARG A 296 -16.10 6.77 -14.30
CA ARG A 296 -15.69 5.44 -14.74
C ARG A 296 -15.77 5.40 -16.26
N GLU A 297 -14.61 5.46 -16.91
CA GLU A 297 -14.49 5.30 -18.37
C GLU A 297 -13.88 3.93 -18.65
N VAL A 298 -14.58 3.13 -19.47
CA VAL A 298 -14.07 1.85 -19.98
C VAL A 298 -13.76 2.05 -21.45
N PHE A 299 -12.54 1.70 -21.86
CA PHE A 299 -12.05 1.83 -23.22
C PHE A 299 -12.11 0.45 -23.89
N ASP A 300 -12.85 0.36 -25.00
CA ASP A 300 -12.91 -0.87 -25.80
C ASP A 300 -11.57 -1.12 -26.49
N ARG A 301 -11.18 -2.40 -26.57
CA ARG A 301 -10.01 -2.79 -27.39
C ARG A 301 -10.41 -2.69 -28.86
N THR A 302 -9.89 -1.68 -29.57
CA THR A 302 -9.75 -1.75 -31.03
C THR A 302 -8.64 -2.71 -31.44
#